data_AF-A0A7C4QWE4-F1
#
_entry.id   AF-A0A7C4QWE4-F1
#
_cell.length_a   1.000
_cell.length_b   1.000
_cell.length_c   1.000
_cell.angle_alpha   90.00
_cell.angle_beta   90.00
_cell.angle_gamma   90.00
#
_symmetry.space_group_name_H-M   'P 1'
#
loop_
_entity.id
_entity.type
_entity.pdbx_description
1 polymer ?
#
loop_
_entity_poly.entity_id
_entity_poly.type
_entity_poly.pdbx_seq_one_letter_code
_entity_poly.pdbx_strand_id
1 'polypeptide(L)'
;MKMKTIKAGLAALASALLLNIPGQAATNLVTSASMVAGTNYWRATNQYLLTEMVFVEAGEVLVIEPGTVIKGQTLPGLSGTAVPSLVVARGGKIYAEGRADAPIIFTAENDDVNDPHDLGIYDRGLWGGVVLLGRAVINSAKDSAGNLATPKYDVFEGLPDIENLRYGGADDEDSSGVLRYVSIRHGGTSLEVNKEINGLTLGGVGRGTVVEHVEVYANDDDGVEFFGGAVNTKWLVSAFCDDDAFDTDEGYRGTNQFWFAIQAPTGNRNFGGEYAGSPVSPFNYLPLSDFRVYNATYLGAGAGNLVAKENTGFDVKEDSAAKHYNSIFTDFANRGIKIQNNALTRAQAGDIVFQNNLWWGFGTTANPNSVTNIAALNSEFLFTTPGYSNRIENPLLRGISRTNNLGLDPRPQVGSPALTGVFPAGGGVVTPVDYLGAFDPYSGLWIDGWTALSHYGFLSTNAVSPKFQLAVGAGNINLGFGTTLGKTYQLQSSGDLKTWANEGAPFVGDGQPMLFQAPINYQTNRYYRLIVP
;
A
#
# COMPACT_ATOMS: atom_id res chain seq x y z
N MET A 1 88.60 12.34 -29.29
CA MET A 1 87.58 12.09 -30.34
C MET A 1 86.51 11.17 -29.78
N LYS A 2 85.33 11.74 -29.46
CA LYS A 2 83.97 11.16 -29.37
C LYS A 2 83.16 11.93 -28.32
N MET A 3 82.41 12.93 -28.80
CA MET A 3 81.22 13.47 -28.13
C MET A 3 80.14 12.38 -28.07
N LYS A 4 79.39 12.30 -26.97
CA LYS A 4 77.98 11.88 -26.97
C LYS A 4 77.22 12.61 -25.86
N THR A 5 76.52 13.65 -26.30
CA THR A 5 75.20 14.15 -25.89
C THR A 5 74.48 13.43 -24.74
N ILE A 6 74.10 14.18 -23.69
CA ILE A 6 72.97 13.84 -22.81
C ILE A 6 71.87 14.86 -23.08
N LYS A 7 70.71 14.36 -23.55
CA LYS A 7 69.46 15.09 -23.77
C LYS A 7 68.70 15.23 -22.45
N ALA A 8 68.01 16.35 -22.31
CA ALA A 8 67.09 16.72 -21.24
C ALA A 8 65.86 15.79 -21.13
N GLY A 9 65.28 15.71 -19.93
CA GLY A 9 63.96 15.15 -19.67
C GLY A 9 63.31 15.88 -18.50
N LEU A 10 62.35 16.75 -18.83
CA LEU A 10 61.51 17.54 -17.94
C LEU A 10 60.55 16.58 -17.18
N ALA A 11 60.57 16.57 -15.85
CA ALA A 11 59.62 15.79 -15.06
C ALA A 11 58.33 16.61 -14.83
N ALA A 12 57.23 16.17 -15.43
CA ALA A 12 55.89 16.67 -15.15
C ALA A 12 55.35 16.01 -13.87
N LEU A 13 54.93 16.81 -12.88
CA LEU A 13 54.12 16.34 -11.75
C LEU A 13 52.72 16.00 -12.27
N ALA A 14 52.38 14.71 -12.28
CA ALA A 14 50.99 14.27 -12.40
C ALA A 14 50.40 14.19 -10.98
N SER A 15 49.47 15.09 -10.66
CA SER A 15 48.60 14.94 -9.49
C SER A 15 47.56 13.87 -9.80
N ALA A 16 47.62 12.73 -9.11
CA ALA A 16 46.61 11.69 -9.22
C ALA A 16 45.33 12.18 -8.53
N LEU A 17 44.32 12.49 -9.34
CA LEU A 17 42.95 12.67 -8.88
C LEU A 17 42.43 11.26 -8.51
N LEU A 18 42.43 10.93 -7.22
CA LEU A 18 41.76 9.74 -6.71
C LEU A 18 40.26 9.92 -6.92
N LEU A 19 39.73 9.30 -7.98
CA LEU A 19 38.31 9.06 -8.12
C LEU A 19 37.87 8.20 -6.93
N ASN A 20 37.00 8.78 -6.09
CA ASN A 20 36.36 8.07 -4.99
C ASN A 20 35.36 7.09 -5.61
N ILE A 21 35.79 5.87 -5.91
CA ILE A 21 34.88 4.79 -6.30
C ILE A 21 34.09 4.44 -5.03
N PRO A 22 32.76 4.59 -4.99
CA PRO A 22 31.99 4.11 -3.85
C PRO A 22 32.25 2.61 -3.71
N GLY A 23 32.81 2.20 -2.56
CA GLY A 23 33.01 0.79 -2.26
C GLY A 23 31.66 0.08 -2.29
N GLN A 24 31.61 -1.10 -2.93
CA GLN A 24 30.45 -1.97 -2.91
C GLN A 24 30.05 -2.22 -1.45
N ALA A 25 28.78 -1.98 -1.10
CA ALA A 25 28.26 -2.26 0.24
C ALA A 25 28.58 -3.71 0.61
N ALA A 26 29.00 -3.95 1.85
CA ALA A 26 29.21 -5.30 2.32
C ALA A 26 27.85 -6.03 2.37
N THR A 27 27.73 -7.14 1.66
CA THR A 27 26.57 -8.03 1.75
C THR A 27 26.66 -8.82 3.06
N ASN A 28 25.73 -8.58 3.98
CA ASN A 28 25.60 -9.34 5.20
C ASN A 28 24.62 -10.49 4.97
N LEU A 29 25.11 -11.72 5.07
CA LEU A 29 24.25 -12.89 5.12
C LEU A 29 23.51 -12.90 6.46
N VAL A 30 22.19 -13.00 6.41
CA VAL A 30 21.30 -13.00 7.57
C VAL A 30 20.61 -14.35 7.65
N THR A 31 20.83 -15.00 8.79
CA THR A 31 20.15 -16.21 9.24
C THR A 31 19.49 -15.93 10.58
N SER A 32 18.57 -16.78 11.01
CA SER A 32 17.99 -16.67 12.35
C SER A 32 19.07 -16.77 13.45
N ALA A 33 20.11 -17.57 13.24
CA ALA A 33 21.25 -17.65 14.15
C ALA A 33 22.13 -16.39 14.17
N SER A 34 22.02 -15.51 13.18
CA SER A 34 22.78 -14.25 13.10
C SER A 34 22.08 -13.08 13.81
N MET A 35 20.78 -13.21 14.10
CA MET A 35 20.02 -12.24 14.89
C MET A 35 20.45 -12.35 16.35
N VAL A 36 20.90 -11.23 16.93
CA VAL A 36 21.33 -11.21 18.33
C VAL A 36 20.17 -10.88 19.26
N ALA A 37 20.17 -11.50 20.44
CA ALA A 37 19.22 -11.13 21.49
C ALA A 37 19.32 -9.63 21.82
N GLY A 38 18.15 -8.98 21.96
CA GLY A 38 18.06 -7.55 22.19
C GLY A 38 17.82 -6.77 20.90
N THR A 39 18.61 -5.73 20.63
CA THR A 39 18.37 -4.84 19.47
C THR A 39 19.36 -5.08 18.34
N ASN A 40 18.84 -5.45 17.18
CA ASN A 40 19.53 -5.56 15.91
C ASN A 40 19.38 -4.26 15.12
N TYR A 41 20.48 -3.73 14.56
CA TYR A 41 20.47 -2.51 13.75
C TYR A 41 20.90 -2.83 12.32
N TRP A 42 19.99 -2.62 11.37
CA TRP A 42 20.27 -2.72 9.94
C TRP A 42 20.48 -1.33 9.35
N ARG A 43 21.62 -1.13 8.68
CA ARG A 43 22.08 0.20 8.23
C ARG A 43 22.08 0.30 6.72
N ALA A 44 21.80 1.50 6.20
CA ALA A 44 21.72 1.75 4.76
C ALA A 44 23.07 1.65 4.03
N THR A 45 24.19 1.66 4.77
CA THR A 45 25.53 1.42 4.22
C THR A 45 25.80 -0.05 3.88
N ASN A 46 24.86 -0.93 4.21
CA ASN A 46 24.96 -2.38 4.05
C ASN A 46 23.83 -2.89 3.18
N GLN A 47 24.03 -4.05 2.56
CA GLN A 47 22.95 -4.88 2.04
C GLN A 47 22.78 -6.09 2.96
N TYR A 48 21.54 -6.52 3.16
CA TYR A 48 21.20 -7.71 3.94
C TYR A 48 20.63 -8.77 3.00
N LEU A 49 21.10 -10.01 3.09
CA LEU A 49 20.61 -11.14 2.30
C LEU A 49 20.08 -12.23 3.24
N LEU A 50 18.77 -12.41 3.27
CA LEU A 50 18.08 -13.48 3.99
C LEU A 50 18.25 -14.77 3.20
N THR A 51 18.72 -15.84 3.84
CA THR A 51 18.90 -17.16 3.18
C THR A 51 17.91 -18.22 3.66
N GLU A 52 17.02 -17.85 4.58
CA GLU A 52 15.99 -18.67 5.22
C GLU A 52 14.96 -17.75 5.89
N MET A 53 13.94 -18.30 6.55
CA MET A 53 13.10 -17.50 7.44
C MET A 53 13.96 -16.93 8.57
N VAL A 54 14.02 -15.60 8.66
CA VAL A 54 14.75 -14.86 9.69
C VAL A 54 13.74 -14.34 10.72
N PHE A 55 13.92 -14.74 11.98
CA PHE A 55 13.03 -14.34 13.07
C PHE A 55 13.55 -13.12 13.82
N VAL A 56 12.64 -12.18 14.12
CA VAL A 56 12.79 -11.22 15.22
C VAL A 56 11.99 -11.78 16.38
N GLU A 57 12.69 -12.37 17.35
CA GLU A 57 12.09 -13.19 18.40
C GLU A 57 11.42 -12.35 19.51
N ALA A 58 10.66 -13.02 20.37
CA ALA A 58 10.04 -12.37 21.53
C ALA A 58 11.07 -11.65 22.42
N GLY A 59 10.89 -10.34 22.61
CA GLY A 59 11.82 -9.49 23.35
C GLY A 59 12.97 -8.90 22.52
N GLU A 60 13.09 -9.28 21.25
CA GLU A 60 14.01 -8.67 20.30
C GLU A 60 13.40 -7.46 19.59
N VAL A 61 14.29 -6.60 19.12
CA VAL A 61 13.94 -5.40 18.36
C VAL A 61 14.83 -5.33 17.12
N LEU A 62 14.23 -5.21 15.95
CA LEU A 62 14.93 -4.90 14.70
C LEU A 62 14.68 -3.44 14.33
N VAL A 63 15.74 -2.64 14.25
CA VAL A 63 15.69 -1.25 13.78
C VAL A 63 16.36 -1.18 12.42
N ILE A 64 15.64 -0.68 11.41
CA ILE A 64 16.13 -0.59 10.03
C ILE A 64 16.23 0.88 9.66
N GLU A 65 17.43 1.32 9.28
CA GLU A 65 17.66 2.70 8.83
C GLU A 65 16.96 2.97 7.48
N PRO A 66 16.44 4.19 7.25
CA PRO A 66 15.89 4.61 5.96
C PRO A 66 16.89 4.40 4.82
N GLY A 67 16.42 3.93 3.66
CA GLY A 67 17.26 3.64 2.50
C GLY A 67 17.95 2.27 2.53
N THR A 68 17.72 1.43 3.56
CA THR A 68 18.29 0.08 3.62
C THR A 68 17.61 -0.85 2.61
N VAL A 69 18.43 -1.68 1.95
CA VAL A 69 17.98 -2.73 1.03
C VAL A 69 18.18 -4.10 1.69
N ILE A 70 17.10 -4.86 1.76
CA ILE A 70 17.04 -6.21 2.29
C ILE A 70 16.59 -7.13 1.16
N LYS A 71 17.33 -8.21 0.94
CA LYS A 71 17.09 -9.15 -0.15
C LYS A 71 16.80 -10.55 0.39
N GLY A 72 15.86 -11.27 -0.21
CA GLY A 72 15.68 -12.71 0.00
C GLY A 72 16.40 -13.51 -1.08
N GLN A 73 17.10 -14.56 -0.70
CA GLN A 73 17.80 -15.44 -1.62
C GLN A 73 16.82 -16.12 -2.60
N THR A 74 17.15 -16.13 -3.89
CA THR A 74 16.27 -16.72 -4.91
C THR A 74 16.77 -18.11 -5.29
N LEU A 75 16.16 -19.14 -4.70
CA LEU A 75 16.44 -20.54 -5.01
C LEU A 75 15.17 -21.33 -5.33
N PRO A 76 15.18 -22.18 -6.37
CA PRO A 76 14.03 -23.00 -6.70
C PRO A 76 13.82 -24.12 -5.68
N GLY A 77 12.55 -24.47 -5.43
CA GLY A 77 12.18 -25.65 -4.64
C GLY A 77 12.41 -25.53 -3.13
N LEU A 78 12.59 -24.32 -2.62
CA LEU A 78 12.53 -24.06 -1.19
C LEU A 78 11.09 -24.23 -0.68
N SER A 79 10.94 -24.70 0.55
CA SER A 79 9.65 -24.89 1.21
C SER A 79 9.79 -24.71 2.72
N GLY A 80 8.67 -24.53 3.42
CA GLY A 80 8.65 -24.34 4.87
C GLY A 80 9.62 -23.25 5.34
N THR A 81 10.33 -23.49 6.44
CA THR A 81 11.27 -22.51 7.03
C THR A 81 12.52 -22.24 6.22
N ALA A 82 12.78 -22.99 5.15
CA ALA A 82 13.90 -22.73 4.24
C ALA A 82 13.63 -21.54 3.30
N VAL A 83 12.36 -21.14 3.12
CA VAL A 83 11.99 -19.99 2.29
C VAL A 83 12.52 -18.69 2.92
N PRO A 84 13.29 -17.87 2.20
CA PRO A 84 13.81 -16.61 2.73
C PRO A 84 12.70 -15.61 2.98
N SER A 85 12.49 -15.22 4.24
CA SER A 85 11.48 -14.24 4.63
C SER A 85 11.89 -13.57 5.93
N LEU A 86 11.25 -12.44 6.26
CA LEU A 86 11.39 -11.80 7.56
C LEU A 86 10.13 -12.05 8.39
N VAL A 87 10.28 -12.67 9.56
CA VAL A 87 9.17 -12.95 10.48
C VAL A 87 9.39 -12.22 11.79
N VAL A 88 8.52 -11.28 12.12
CA VAL A 88 8.47 -10.65 13.45
C VAL A 88 7.54 -11.48 14.31
N ALA A 89 8.10 -12.35 15.15
CA ALA A 89 7.35 -13.25 16.00
C ALA A 89 6.59 -12.50 17.11
N ARG A 90 5.62 -13.15 17.76
CA ARG A 90 4.86 -12.57 18.88
C ARG A 90 5.77 -11.96 19.95
N GLY A 91 5.73 -10.63 20.04
CA GLY A 91 6.51 -9.84 20.98
C GLY A 91 7.93 -9.49 20.57
N GLY A 92 8.34 -9.88 19.38
CA GLY A 92 9.39 -9.16 18.66
C GLY A 92 8.85 -7.83 18.16
N LYS A 93 9.75 -6.89 17.84
CA LYS A 93 9.39 -5.57 17.31
C LYS A 93 10.24 -5.20 16.12
N ILE A 94 9.63 -4.60 15.10
CA ILE A 94 10.33 -3.99 13.97
C ILE A 94 10.11 -2.48 13.95
N TYR A 95 11.17 -1.71 13.69
CA TYR A 95 11.11 -0.28 13.43
C TYR A 95 11.75 -0.02 12.07
N ALA A 96 10.94 -0.20 11.01
CA ALA A 96 11.29 0.10 9.64
C ALA A 96 10.64 1.44 9.26
N GLU A 97 11.31 2.53 9.63
CA GLU A 97 10.80 3.90 9.47
C GLU A 97 11.48 4.60 8.30
N GLY A 98 11.27 4.10 7.08
CA GLY A 98 11.76 4.73 5.85
C GLY A 98 11.20 6.14 5.65
N ARG A 99 11.61 6.78 4.55
CA ARG A 99 11.11 8.09 4.13
C ARG A 99 10.77 8.08 2.65
N ALA A 100 9.94 9.03 2.21
CA ALA A 100 9.61 9.17 0.79
C ALA A 100 10.86 9.33 -0.11
N ASP A 101 11.94 9.94 0.40
CA ASP A 101 13.22 10.12 -0.30
C ASP A 101 14.25 9.02 -0.02
N ALA A 102 13.95 8.10 0.89
CA ALA A 102 14.81 7.00 1.30
C ALA A 102 13.95 5.83 1.83
N PRO A 103 13.18 5.15 0.95
CA PRO A 103 12.36 4.03 1.35
C PRO A 103 13.23 2.86 1.82
N ILE A 104 12.66 2.00 2.65
CA ILE A 104 13.23 0.68 2.94
C ILE A 104 12.69 -0.29 1.88
N ILE A 105 13.59 -1.03 1.24
CA ILE A 105 13.23 -1.96 0.16
C ILE A 105 13.49 -3.39 0.63
N PHE A 106 12.45 -4.21 0.63
CA PHE A 106 12.53 -5.66 0.72
C PHE A 106 12.30 -6.25 -0.66
N THR A 107 13.22 -7.06 -1.18
CA THR A 107 13.14 -7.55 -2.56
C THR A 107 13.88 -8.88 -2.75
N ALA A 108 13.91 -9.38 -3.99
CA ALA A 108 14.64 -10.58 -4.37
C ALA A 108 16.15 -10.34 -4.53
N GLU A 109 16.97 -11.37 -4.38
CA GLU A 109 18.44 -11.32 -4.53
C GLU A 109 18.85 -10.71 -5.88
N ASN A 110 18.13 -11.09 -6.93
CA ASN A 110 18.37 -10.72 -8.31
C ASN A 110 17.80 -9.35 -8.73
N ASP A 111 17.07 -8.63 -7.87
CA ASP A 111 16.58 -7.27 -8.15
C ASP A 111 17.72 -6.23 -8.04
N ASP A 112 18.15 -5.63 -9.14
CA ASP A 112 18.95 -4.42 -9.13
C ASP A 112 18.04 -3.20 -8.89
N VAL A 113 17.95 -2.80 -7.63
CA VAL A 113 17.14 -1.65 -7.19
C VAL A 113 17.50 -0.31 -7.82
N ASN A 114 18.57 -0.21 -8.62
CA ASN A 114 18.95 0.98 -9.37
C ASN A 114 18.60 0.90 -10.87
N ASP A 115 18.19 -0.27 -11.38
CA ASP A 115 17.76 -0.49 -12.76
C ASP A 115 16.24 -0.69 -12.80
N PRO A 116 15.45 0.28 -13.28
CA PRO A 116 13.99 0.13 -13.36
C PRO A 116 13.49 -0.82 -14.46
N HIS A 117 14.39 -1.51 -15.15
CA HIS A 117 14.08 -2.36 -16.29
C HIS A 117 14.52 -3.82 -16.12
N ASP A 118 14.95 -4.22 -14.91
CA ASP A 118 15.48 -5.55 -14.64
C ASP A 118 14.36 -6.59 -14.37
N LEU A 119 13.54 -6.37 -13.33
CA LEU A 119 12.41 -7.19 -12.93
C LEU A 119 11.11 -6.41 -13.13
N GLY A 120 10.16 -7.06 -13.82
CA GLY A 120 8.88 -6.48 -14.20
C GLY A 120 7.73 -6.96 -13.33
N ILE A 121 6.51 -6.60 -13.78
CA ILE A 121 5.25 -6.90 -13.08
C ILE A 121 4.95 -8.40 -12.99
N TYR A 122 5.70 -9.27 -13.69
CA TYR A 122 5.50 -10.72 -13.73
C TYR A 122 6.62 -11.52 -13.05
N ASP A 123 7.67 -10.85 -12.58
CA ASP A 123 8.74 -11.48 -11.81
C ASP A 123 8.29 -11.57 -10.36
N ARG A 124 7.86 -12.76 -9.96
CA ARG A 124 7.18 -13.05 -8.68
C ARG A 124 7.74 -14.35 -8.15
N GLY A 125 7.44 -14.71 -6.91
CA GLY A 125 7.81 -16.05 -6.44
C GLY A 125 9.28 -16.15 -6.01
N LEU A 126 9.99 -15.02 -5.90
CA LEU A 126 11.46 -15.02 -5.87
C LEU A 126 12.03 -15.07 -4.44
N TRP A 127 11.20 -14.80 -3.44
CA TRP A 127 11.44 -14.95 -2.00
C TRP A 127 10.10 -14.89 -1.24
N GLY A 128 10.10 -15.10 0.08
CA GLY A 128 8.87 -15.23 0.86
C GLY A 128 8.07 -13.94 1.01
N GLY A 129 8.57 -12.97 1.76
CA GLY A 129 7.81 -11.77 2.13
C GLY A 129 8.10 -11.30 3.55
N VAL A 130 7.26 -10.40 4.06
CA VAL A 130 7.37 -9.87 5.43
C VAL A 130 6.14 -10.29 6.24
N VAL A 131 6.36 -10.90 7.39
CA VAL A 131 5.32 -11.43 8.27
C VAL A 131 5.42 -10.77 9.64
N LEU A 132 4.32 -10.18 10.12
CA LEU A 132 4.19 -9.67 11.49
C LEU A 132 3.17 -10.51 12.26
N LEU A 133 3.62 -11.14 13.34
CA LEU A 133 2.81 -11.97 14.22
C LEU A 133 2.62 -11.25 15.56
N GLY A 134 1.40 -10.82 15.85
CA GLY A 134 1.04 -10.06 17.05
C GLY A 134 0.21 -10.86 18.06
N ARG A 135 -0.22 -10.17 19.13
CA ARG A 135 -1.00 -10.73 20.25
C ARG A 135 -2.48 -10.31 20.28
N ALA A 136 -2.97 -9.68 19.23
CA ALA A 136 -4.37 -9.29 19.12
C ALA A 136 -5.30 -10.49 18.95
N VAL A 137 -6.59 -10.27 19.17
CA VAL A 137 -7.58 -11.37 19.15
C VAL A 137 -7.81 -11.86 17.73
N ILE A 138 -7.89 -13.18 17.58
CA ILE A 138 -8.32 -13.91 16.38
C ILE A 138 -9.48 -14.84 16.73
N ASN A 139 -10.25 -15.29 15.73
CA ASN A 139 -11.41 -16.16 15.94
C ASN A 139 -11.22 -17.63 15.47
N SER A 140 -10.05 -17.95 14.91
CA SER A 140 -9.66 -19.27 14.38
C SER A 140 -9.11 -20.23 15.44
N ALA A 141 -8.44 -19.72 16.49
CA ALA A 141 -7.81 -20.50 17.55
C ALA A 141 -8.79 -21.42 18.31
N LYS A 142 -8.79 -22.73 18.00
CA LYS A 142 -9.73 -23.73 18.53
C LYS A 142 -9.05 -24.97 19.14
N ASP A 143 -9.70 -25.58 20.13
CA ASP A 143 -9.34 -26.90 20.65
C ASP A 143 -9.90 -28.04 19.77
N SER A 144 -9.54 -29.30 20.06
CA SER A 144 -10.03 -30.47 19.29
C SER A 144 -11.54 -30.69 19.36
N ALA A 145 -12.25 -30.02 20.27
CA ALA A 145 -13.70 -30.04 20.38
C ALA A 145 -14.36 -28.83 19.68
N GLY A 146 -13.56 -27.95 19.06
CA GLY A 146 -14.01 -26.75 18.35
C GLY A 146 -14.28 -25.55 19.25
N ASN A 147 -13.98 -25.61 20.55
CA ASN A 147 -14.12 -24.44 21.44
C ASN A 147 -12.94 -23.50 21.26
N LEU A 148 -13.10 -22.22 21.64
CA LEU A 148 -11.98 -21.27 21.67
C LEU A 148 -10.83 -21.83 22.52
N ALA A 149 -9.65 -21.93 21.91
CA ALA A 149 -8.45 -22.44 22.57
C ALA A 149 -7.98 -21.52 23.69
N THR A 150 -7.34 -22.10 24.71
CA THR A 150 -6.57 -21.37 25.72
C THR A 150 -5.18 -22.03 25.83
N PRO A 151 -4.08 -21.33 25.52
CA PRO A 151 -4.01 -19.94 25.04
C PRO A 151 -4.60 -19.74 23.64
N LYS A 152 -5.07 -18.52 23.33
CA LYS A 152 -5.60 -18.14 22.02
C LYS A 152 -4.45 -17.84 21.07
N TYR A 153 -4.03 -18.79 20.28
CA TYR A 153 -3.13 -18.58 19.16
C TYR A 153 -3.50 -19.51 18.01
N ASP A 154 -3.12 -19.11 16.79
CA ASP A 154 -3.03 -20.00 15.64
C ASP A 154 -1.58 -20.05 15.16
N VAL A 155 -1.28 -20.97 14.24
CA VAL A 155 0.04 -21.20 13.66
C VAL A 155 0.03 -20.64 12.25
N PHE A 156 1.07 -19.88 11.89
CA PHE A 156 1.20 -19.39 10.52
C PHE A 156 1.20 -20.57 9.53
N GLU A 157 0.44 -20.42 8.46
CA GLU A 157 -0.05 -21.58 7.70
C GLU A 157 1.06 -22.35 6.97
N GLY A 158 0.83 -23.66 6.75
CA GLY A 158 1.81 -24.51 6.05
C GLY A 158 3.10 -24.77 6.84
N LEU A 159 3.13 -24.45 8.13
CA LEU A 159 4.33 -24.59 8.97
C LEU A 159 4.05 -25.36 10.26
N PRO A 160 5.10 -25.97 10.88
CA PRO A 160 4.94 -26.69 12.13
C PRO A 160 4.57 -25.76 13.29
N ASP A 161 3.85 -26.29 14.27
CA ASP A 161 3.52 -25.58 15.51
C ASP A 161 4.78 -25.38 16.39
N ILE A 162 5.46 -24.25 16.18
CA ILE A 162 6.60 -23.77 16.98
C ILE A 162 6.34 -22.34 17.46
N GLU A 163 6.92 -21.98 18.60
CA GLU A 163 6.55 -20.75 19.33
C GLU A 163 6.65 -19.47 18.50
N ASN A 164 7.69 -19.35 17.66
CA ASN A 164 7.95 -18.16 16.86
C ASN A 164 7.09 -18.05 15.57
N LEU A 165 6.26 -19.05 15.30
CA LEU A 165 5.27 -19.05 14.22
C LEU A 165 3.83 -18.95 14.71
N ARG A 166 3.63 -18.88 16.04
CA ARG A 166 2.31 -18.65 16.63
C ARG A 166 1.96 -17.17 16.53
N TYR A 167 0.69 -16.85 16.30
CA TYR A 167 0.13 -15.49 16.36
C TYR A 167 -1.22 -15.47 17.06
N GLY A 168 -1.72 -14.30 17.41
CA GLY A 168 -2.98 -14.13 18.14
C GLY A 168 -2.80 -14.03 19.65
N GLY A 169 -3.89 -13.74 20.37
CA GLY A 169 -3.86 -13.57 21.81
C GLY A 169 -5.12 -12.90 22.35
N ALA A 170 -4.94 -11.98 23.29
CA ALA A 170 -6.01 -11.28 23.98
C ALA A 170 -5.78 -9.75 24.03
N ASP A 171 -4.77 -9.23 23.32
CA ASP A 171 -4.34 -7.84 23.43
C ASP A 171 -4.48 -7.11 22.09
N ASP A 172 -5.67 -6.54 21.87
CA ASP A 172 -5.94 -5.72 20.67
C ASP A 172 -5.09 -4.43 20.63
N GLU A 173 -4.44 -4.05 21.72
CA GLU A 173 -3.56 -2.87 21.81
C GLU A 173 -2.06 -3.23 21.65
N ASP A 174 -1.74 -4.50 21.38
CA ASP A 174 -0.37 -4.97 21.12
C ASP A 174 0.30 -4.18 19.99
N SER A 175 1.63 -4.10 20.05
CA SER A 175 2.45 -3.39 19.06
C SER A 175 3.63 -4.24 18.61
N SER A 176 3.60 -4.61 17.33
CA SER A 176 4.72 -5.22 16.60
C SER A 176 5.72 -4.17 16.08
N GLY A 177 5.47 -2.88 16.34
CA GLY A 177 6.35 -1.77 15.97
C GLY A 177 5.82 -0.90 14.82
N VAL A 178 6.69 -0.53 13.87
CA VAL A 178 6.41 0.45 12.79
C VAL A 178 6.91 -0.07 11.45
N LEU A 179 6.03 -0.06 10.44
CA LEU A 179 6.35 -0.12 9.02
C LEU A 179 5.91 1.21 8.37
N ARG A 180 6.88 1.99 7.88
CA ARG A 180 6.64 3.27 7.23
C ARG A 180 7.56 3.48 6.02
N TYR A 181 6.98 3.85 4.86
CA TYR A 181 7.71 3.98 3.59
C TYR A 181 8.54 2.73 3.26
N VAL A 182 7.85 1.60 3.21
CA VAL A 182 8.42 0.28 2.95
C VAL A 182 7.88 -0.23 1.61
N SER A 183 8.77 -0.62 0.70
CA SER A 183 8.42 -1.25 -0.59
C SER A 183 8.87 -2.71 -0.55
N ILE A 184 7.91 -3.63 -0.60
CA ILE A 184 8.10 -5.09 -0.60
C ILE A 184 7.84 -5.57 -2.02
N ARG A 185 8.83 -6.19 -2.66
CA ARG A 185 8.81 -6.48 -4.10
C ARG A 185 9.10 -7.93 -4.40
N HIS A 186 8.49 -8.48 -5.46
CA HIS A 186 8.85 -9.76 -6.06
C HIS A 186 8.77 -10.96 -5.10
N GLY A 187 7.97 -10.84 -4.05
CA GLY A 187 7.79 -11.85 -3.02
C GLY A 187 6.76 -12.92 -3.40
N GLY A 188 6.29 -13.60 -2.36
CA GLY A 188 5.33 -14.67 -2.44
C GLY A 188 6.00 -16.00 -2.78
N THR A 189 5.53 -17.10 -2.19
CA THR A 189 5.87 -18.45 -2.64
C THR A 189 5.00 -19.47 -1.91
N SER A 190 4.83 -20.66 -2.50
CA SER A 190 4.26 -21.81 -1.81
C SER A 190 5.23 -22.31 -0.71
N LEU A 191 4.72 -22.40 0.52
CA LEU A 191 5.35 -23.07 1.66
C LEU A 191 5.01 -24.57 1.66
N GLU A 192 3.75 -24.90 1.39
CA GLU A 192 3.22 -26.23 1.12
C GLU A 192 2.10 -26.15 0.05
N VAL A 193 1.52 -27.29 -0.34
CA VAL A 193 0.44 -27.33 -1.35
C VAL A 193 -0.79 -26.54 -0.86
N ASN A 194 -1.16 -25.48 -1.57
CA ASN A 194 -2.22 -24.52 -1.20
C ASN A 194 -1.98 -23.82 0.15
N LYS A 195 -0.70 -23.61 0.47
CA LYS A 195 -0.23 -22.87 1.63
C LYS A 195 0.92 -21.98 1.19
N GLU A 196 0.67 -20.70 1.12
CA GLU A 196 1.55 -19.72 0.51
C GLU A 196 1.92 -18.63 1.53
N ILE A 197 3.00 -17.90 1.26
CA ILE A 197 3.38 -16.69 2.00
C ILE A 197 3.09 -15.47 1.13
N ASN A 198 2.59 -14.40 1.74
CA ASN A 198 2.17 -13.17 1.05
C ASN A 198 3.25 -12.10 1.05
N GLY A 199 3.00 -11.01 0.32
CA GLY A 199 3.94 -9.88 0.34
C GLY A 199 4.04 -9.26 1.73
N LEU A 200 2.91 -8.87 2.30
CA LEU A 200 2.80 -8.48 3.71
C LEU A 200 1.72 -9.30 4.41
N THR A 201 2.15 -10.11 5.37
CA THR A 201 1.24 -10.86 6.25
C THR A 201 1.12 -10.17 7.61
N LEU A 202 -0.11 -9.96 8.06
CA LEU A 202 -0.43 -9.35 9.35
C LEU A 202 -1.29 -10.31 10.19
N GLY A 203 -0.64 -11.19 10.96
CA GLY A 203 -1.32 -12.17 11.81
C GLY A 203 -1.51 -11.67 13.24
N GLY A 204 -2.76 -11.47 13.67
CA GLY A 204 -3.08 -11.05 15.04
C GLY A 204 -2.41 -9.73 15.44
N VAL A 205 -2.20 -8.80 14.51
CA VAL A 205 -1.49 -7.54 14.77
C VAL A 205 -2.41 -6.54 15.48
N GLY A 206 -1.93 -5.94 16.56
CA GLY A 206 -2.69 -4.99 17.39
C GLY A 206 -2.67 -3.54 16.90
N ARG A 207 -3.58 -2.73 17.46
CA ARG A 207 -3.77 -1.29 17.15
C ARG A 207 -2.58 -0.41 17.50
N GLY A 208 -1.71 -0.89 18.39
CA GLY A 208 -0.47 -0.20 18.73
C GLY A 208 0.61 -0.29 17.64
N THR A 209 0.41 -1.11 16.60
CA THR A 209 1.33 -1.22 15.45
C THR A 209 1.01 -0.14 14.42
N VAL A 210 2.04 0.52 13.90
CA VAL A 210 1.89 1.49 12.81
C VAL A 210 2.25 0.83 11.50
N VAL A 211 1.30 0.77 10.57
CA VAL A 211 1.51 0.27 9.20
C VAL A 211 1.00 1.34 8.23
N GLU A 212 1.91 2.12 7.66
CA GLU A 212 1.54 3.20 6.76
C GLU A 212 2.54 3.46 5.63
N HIS A 213 2.09 3.87 4.45
CA HIS A 213 2.97 3.97 3.26
C HIS A 213 3.74 2.67 3.03
N VAL A 214 3.01 1.58 2.84
CA VAL A 214 3.59 0.28 2.51
C VAL A 214 3.10 -0.15 1.14
N GLU A 215 4.03 -0.54 0.29
CA GLU A 215 3.75 -1.10 -1.03
C GLU A 215 4.14 -2.57 -1.07
N VAL A 216 3.27 -3.37 -1.66
CA VAL A 216 3.58 -4.71 -2.14
C VAL A 216 3.50 -4.69 -3.66
N TYR A 217 4.58 -5.07 -4.33
CA TYR A 217 4.73 -5.04 -5.78
C TYR A 217 5.11 -6.42 -6.32
N ALA A 218 4.38 -6.92 -7.32
CA ALA A 218 4.68 -8.19 -8.00
C ALA A 218 4.84 -9.37 -7.01
N ASN A 219 3.88 -9.54 -6.09
CA ASN A 219 3.82 -10.74 -5.25
C ASN A 219 3.18 -11.91 -6.00
N ASP A 220 3.67 -13.15 -5.79
CA ASP A 220 3.10 -14.35 -6.43
C ASP A 220 1.72 -14.71 -5.90
N ASP A 221 1.45 -14.34 -4.65
CA ASP A 221 0.17 -14.57 -3.99
C ASP A 221 -0.47 -13.23 -3.63
N ASP A 222 -1.07 -13.09 -2.45
CA ASP A 222 -1.73 -11.86 -2.05
C ASP A 222 -0.77 -10.68 -1.85
N GLY A 223 -1.29 -9.48 -2.09
CA GLY A 223 -0.59 -8.26 -1.74
C GLY A 223 -0.42 -8.13 -0.24
N VAL A 224 -1.54 -7.91 0.45
CA VAL A 224 -1.57 -7.79 1.91
C VAL A 224 -2.67 -8.70 2.44
N GLU A 225 -2.30 -9.59 3.36
CA GLU A 225 -3.26 -10.49 4.01
C GLU A 225 -3.31 -10.23 5.53
N PHE A 226 -4.52 -10.16 6.06
CA PHE A 226 -4.80 -9.97 7.48
C PHE A 226 -5.39 -11.24 8.09
N PHE A 227 -4.62 -11.93 8.93
CA PHE A 227 -5.12 -13.03 9.74
C PHE A 227 -5.58 -12.48 11.09
N GLY A 228 -6.81 -11.98 11.14
CA GLY A 228 -7.42 -11.43 12.34
C GLY A 228 -6.73 -10.17 12.87
N GLY A 229 -6.87 -9.91 14.17
CA GLY A 229 -6.29 -8.74 14.82
C GLY A 229 -7.05 -7.43 14.60
N ALA A 230 -6.40 -6.32 14.93
CA ALA A 230 -7.05 -5.01 15.08
C ALA A 230 -6.24 -3.84 14.53
N VAL A 231 -5.07 -4.09 13.91
CA VAL A 231 -4.19 -3.07 13.34
C VAL A 231 -4.95 -2.09 12.45
N ASN A 232 -4.60 -0.81 12.52
CA ASN A 232 -5.11 0.19 11.60
C ASN A 232 -4.04 0.46 10.54
N THR A 233 -4.44 0.64 9.28
CA THR A 233 -3.48 0.91 8.21
C THR A 233 -3.83 2.16 7.42
N LYS A 234 -2.83 2.80 6.82
CA LYS A 234 -3.05 3.97 5.99
C LYS A 234 -2.08 4.04 4.83
N TRP A 235 -2.55 4.37 3.62
CA TRP A 235 -1.71 4.43 2.42
C TRP A 235 -1.03 3.10 2.10
N LEU A 236 -1.84 2.07 1.85
CA LEU A 236 -1.34 0.77 1.38
C LEU A 236 -1.45 0.66 -0.13
N VAL A 237 -0.45 0.04 -0.76
CA VAL A 237 -0.43 -0.26 -2.19
C VAL A 237 -0.29 -1.76 -2.38
N SER A 238 -1.18 -2.33 -3.19
CA SER A 238 -1.04 -3.66 -3.77
C SER A 238 -0.96 -3.52 -5.30
N ALA A 239 0.24 -3.69 -5.84
CA ALA A 239 0.55 -3.45 -7.24
C ALA A 239 0.97 -4.74 -7.91
N PHE A 240 0.14 -5.21 -8.84
CA PHE A 240 0.42 -6.36 -9.68
C PHE A 240 0.72 -7.64 -8.87
N CYS A 241 -0.03 -7.96 -7.82
CA CYS A 241 0.05 -9.29 -7.18
C CYS A 241 -0.67 -10.36 -8.04
N ASP A 242 -0.41 -11.67 -7.84
CA ASP A 242 -1.03 -12.74 -8.66
C ASP A 242 -2.30 -13.33 -8.08
N ASP A 243 -2.60 -13.20 -6.79
CA ASP A 243 -3.91 -13.60 -6.28
C ASP A 243 -4.74 -12.36 -5.92
N ASP A 244 -4.97 -12.11 -4.64
CA ASP A 244 -5.84 -11.04 -4.18
C ASP A 244 -5.04 -9.79 -3.82
N ALA A 245 -5.59 -8.62 -4.14
CA ALA A 245 -4.89 -7.39 -3.80
C ALA A 245 -4.86 -7.18 -2.27
N PHE A 246 -5.96 -7.48 -1.60
CA PHE A 246 -6.11 -7.46 -0.15
C PHE A 246 -7.00 -8.62 0.31
N ASP A 247 -6.47 -9.49 1.17
CA ASP A 247 -7.23 -10.59 1.79
C ASP A 247 -7.39 -10.35 3.30
N THR A 248 -8.54 -10.76 3.85
CA THR A 248 -8.78 -10.79 5.28
C THR A 248 -9.38 -12.12 5.69
N ASP A 249 -8.92 -12.63 6.82
CA ASP A 249 -9.54 -13.75 7.53
C ASP A 249 -9.52 -13.51 9.06
N GLU A 250 -9.96 -14.53 9.80
CA GLU A 250 -9.84 -14.71 11.24
C GLU A 250 -10.37 -13.57 12.13
N GLY A 251 -11.38 -12.86 11.61
CA GLY A 251 -12.07 -11.83 12.36
C GLY A 251 -11.29 -10.52 12.46
N TYR A 252 -10.63 -10.09 11.39
CA TYR A 252 -9.94 -8.80 11.33
C TYR A 252 -10.89 -7.60 11.58
N ARG A 253 -10.44 -6.63 12.39
CA ARG A 253 -11.26 -5.50 12.89
C ARG A 253 -10.58 -4.13 12.79
N GLY A 254 -9.64 -3.97 11.86
CA GLY A 254 -8.92 -2.72 11.65
C GLY A 254 -9.75 -1.60 11.04
N THR A 255 -9.33 -0.36 11.24
CA THR A 255 -9.82 0.81 10.48
C THR A 255 -8.72 1.29 9.55
N ASN A 256 -9.05 1.36 8.26
CA ASN A 256 -8.10 1.55 7.19
C ASN A 256 -8.48 2.74 6.31
N GLN A 257 -7.49 3.42 5.72
CA GLN A 257 -7.75 4.50 4.78
C GLN A 257 -6.70 4.58 3.65
N PHE A 258 -7.12 4.98 2.44
CA PHE A 258 -6.26 5.17 1.28
C PHE A 258 -5.57 3.87 0.79
N TRP A 259 -6.32 2.78 0.75
CA TRP A 259 -5.87 1.56 0.07
C TRP A 259 -5.93 1.75 -1.45
N PHE A 260 -4.85 1.37 -2.13
CA PHE A 260 -4.75 1.39 -3.58
C PHE A 260 -4.39 0.00 -4.10
N ALA A 261 -5.16 -0.48 -5.08
CA ALA A 261 -4.86 -1.71 -5.81
C ALA A 261 -4.78 -1.44 -7.31
N ILE A 262 -3.81 -2.06 -7.98
CA ILE A 262 -3.78 -2.18 -9.44
C ILE A 262 -3.36 -3.58 -9.86
N GLN A 263 -4.22 -4.31 -10.57
CA GLN A 263 -3.92 -5.67 -11.02
C GLN A 263 -3.31 -5.69 -12.42
N ALA A 264 -2.44 -6.67 -12.66
CA ALA A 264 -1.78 -6.83 -13.96
C ALA A 264 -2.77 -7.38 -15.01
N PRO A 265 -2.56 -7.09 -16.30
CA PRO A 265 -3.58 -7.31 -17.33
C PRO A 265 -3.82 -8.78 -17.72
N THR A 266 -2.90 -9.68 -17.36
CA THR A 266 -2.98 -11.13 -17.69
C THR A 266 -2.42 -11.96 -16.54
N GLY A 267 -2.85 -13.22 -16.37
CA GLY A 267 -2.43 -14.13 -15.29
C GLY A 267 -3.59 -14.38 -14.31
N ASN A 268 -3.33 -14.77 -13.05
CA ASN A 268 -4.39 -15.19 -12.12
C ASN A 268 -5.23 -13.99 -11.63
N ARG A 269 -4.64 -13.05 -10.87
CA ARG A 269 -5.22 -11.79 -10.32
C ARG A 269 -6.71 -11.91 -9.95
N ASN A 270 -7.01 -12.69 -8.93
CA ASN A 270 -8.33 -13.22 -8.69
C ASN A 270 -9.34 -12.15 -8.24
N PHE A 271 -9.05 -11.46 -7.13
CA PHE A 271 -9.94 -10.46 -6.57
C PHE A 271 -9.22 -9.15 -6.23
N GLY A 272 -9.96 -8.04 -6.33
CA GLY A 272 -9.53 -6.80 -5.71
C GLY A 272 -9.41 -6.96 -4.20
N GLY A 273 -10.38 -7.64 -3.59
CA GLY A 273 -10.19 -8.22 -2.26
C GLY A 273 -11.08 -9.43 -2.01
N GLU A 274 -10.52 -10.41 -1.32
CA GLU A 274 -11.21 -11.57 -0.77
C GLU A 274 -11.40 -11.35 0.72
N TYR A 275 -12.65 -11.41 1.19
CA TYR A 275 -12.98 -11.06 2.57
C TYR A 275 -13.68 -12.23 3.24
N ALA A 276 -12.88 -13.17 3.75
CA ALA A 276 -13.30 -14.16 4.71
C ALA A 276 -13.36 -13.57 6.13
N GLY A 277 -14.16 -14.18 6.98
CA GLY A 277 -14.27 -13.81 8.39
C GLY A 277 -13.81 -14.91 9.34
N SER A 278 -13.67 -16.14 8.87
CA SER A 278 -13.21 -17.30 9.64
C SER A 278 -12.80 -18.44 8.69
N PRO A 279 -11.64 -19.08 8.88
CA PRO A 279 -11.16 -20.14 7.99
C PRO A 279 -11.84 -21.50 8.24
N VAL A 280 -12.51 -21.65 9.39
CA VAL A 280 -12.91 -22.96 9.93
C VAL A 280 -14.36 -23.00 10.41
N SER A 281 -15.11 -23.98 9.89
CA SER A 281 -16.45 -24.33 10.36
C SER A 281 -16.41 -25.02 11.75
N PRO A 282 -17.45 -24.86 12.61
CA PRO A 282 -18.65 -24.06 12.39
C PRO A 282 -18.36 -22.54 12.38
N PHE A 283 -19.17 -21.78 11.66
CA PHE A 283 -19.05 -20.33 11.56
C PHE A 283 -19.74 -19.59 12.73
N ASN A 284 -19.53 -18.28 12.84
CA ASN A 284 -19.98 -17.30 13.84
C ASN A 284 -19.14 -17.24 15.13
N TYR A 285 -17.83 -17.50 15.05
CA TYR A 285 -16.94 -17.28 16.19
C TYR A 285 -16.63 -15.79 16.36
N LEU A 286 -16.56 -15.36 17.62
CA LEU A 286 -16.20 -13.99 17.97
C LEU A 286 -14.67 -13.86 18.15
N PRO A 287 -14.10 -12.73 17.76
CA PRO A 287 -14.75 -11.59 17.10
C PRO A 287 -15.18 -11.92 15.66
N LEU A 288 -16.32 -11.35 15.23
CA LEU A 288 -16.61 -11.29 13.80
C LEU A 288 -15.62 -10.33 13.14
N SER A 289 -15.31 -10.60 11.87
CA SER A 289 -14.63 -9.62 11.02
C SER A 289 -15.49 -8.37 10.95
N ASP A 290 -14.94 -7.19 11.20
CA ASP A 290 -15.62 -5.88 11.21
C ASP A 290 -14.66 -4.75 10.81
N PHE A 291 -13.81 -5.04 9.82
CA PHE A 291 -12.87 -4.04 9.34
C PHE A 291 -13.56 -3.00 8.46
N ARG A 292 -12.99 -1.79 8.45
CA ARG A 292 -13.48 -0.65 7.68
C ARG A 292 -12.38 -0.12 6.77
N VAL A 293 -12.72 0.22 5.54
CA VAL A 293 -11.83 0.87 4.58
C VAL A 293 -12.50 2.15 4.09
N TYR A 294 -11.82 3.28 4.27
CA TYR A 294 -12.25 4.57 3.77
C TYR A 294 -11.37 4.98 2.59
N ASN A 295 -11.96 5.59 1.56
CA ASN A 295 -11.22 6.22 0.48
C ASN A 295 -10.26 5.25 -0.22
N ALA A 296 -10.76 4.11 -0.69
CA ALA A 296 -9.98 3.15 -1.47
C ALA A 296 -10.08 3.41 -2.98
N THR A 297 -9.04 3.10 -3.75
CA THR A 297 -9.11 3.03 -5.23
C THR A 297 -8.63 1.66 -5.69
N TYR A 298 -9.49 0.88 -6.33
CA TYR A 298 -9.14 -0.45 -6.84
C TYR A 298 -9.29 -0.46 -8.35
N LEU A 299 -8.19 -0.84 -9.03
CA LEU A 299 -8.11 -0.96 -10.48
C LEU A 299 -7.88 -2.43 -10.82
N GLY A 300 -8.82 -3.07 -11.51
CA GLY A 300 -8.72 -4.49 -11.87
C GLY A 300 -7.69 -4.77 -12.97
N ALA A 301 -7.84 -5.86 -13.74
CA ALA A 301 -6.93 -6.19 -14.82
C ALA A 301 -7.18 -5.41 -16.13
N GLY A 302 -8.28 -4.67 -16.22
CA GLY A 302 -8.78 -4.04 -17.44
C GLY A 302 -10.11 -4.67 -17.86
N ALA A 303 -11.18 -3.87 -17.97
CA ALA A 303 -12.53 -4.40 -18.23
C ALA A 303 -12.68 -5.17 -19.56
N GLY A 304 -11.77 -4.97 -20.52
CA GLY A 304 -11.78 -5.67 -21.81
C GLY A 304 -10.80 -6.84 -21.91
N ASN A 305 -10.07 -7.17 -20.85
CA ASN A 305 -9.01 -8.17 -20.90
C ASN A 305 -9.54 -9.58 -20.61
N LEU A 306 -8.90 -10.58 -21.22
CA LEU A 306 -9.10 -11.98 -20.83
C LEU A 306 -8.22 -12.28 -19.62
N VAL A 307 -8.79 -12.94 -18.62
CA VAL A 307 -8.13 -13.28 -17.36
C VAL A 307 -8.18 -14.79 -17.10
N ALA A 308 -7.20 -15.33 -16.38
CA ALA A 308 -7.07 -16.76 -16.14
C ALA A 308 -7.98 -17.25 -14.98
N LYS A 309 -8.15 -16.43 -13.94
CA LYS A 309 -9.15 -16.63 -12.88
C LYS A 309 -10.31 -15.65 -13.05
N GLU A 310 -10.87 -15.12 -11.96
CA GLU A 310 -12.08 -14.32 -12.02
C GLU A 310 -11.84 -12.84 -12.34
N ASN A 311 -10.85 -12.17 -11.74
CA ASN A 311 -10.72 -10.72 -11.75
C ASN A 311 -12.01 -9.97 -11.38
N THR A 312 -12.67 -10.43 -10.30
CA THR A 312 -13.84 -9.77 -9.71
C THR A 312 -13.36 -8.72 -8.69
N GLY A 313 -14.10 -7.62 -8.52
CA GLY A 313 -13.72 -6.59 -7.54
C GLY A 313 -13.63 -7.13 -6.11
N PHE A 314 -14.67 -7.80 -5.62
CA PHE A 314 -14.71 -8.35 -4.27
C PHE A 314 -15.39 -9.72 -4.20
N ASP A 315 -14.81 -10.64 -3.44
CA ASP A 315 -15.49 -11.85 -2.96
C ASP A 315 -15.68 -11.78 -1.44
N VAL A 316 -16.93 -11.65 -0.99
CA VAL A 316 -17.26 -11.57 0.44
C VAL A 316 -17.82 -12.91 0.91
N LYS A 317 -17.14 -13.46 1.91
CA LYS A 317 -17.26 -14.84 2.39
C LYS A 317 -17.84 -14.90 3.82
N GLU A 318 -17.93 -16.10 4.37
CA GLU A 318 -18.45 -16.42 5.70
C GLU A 318 -17.96 -15.46 6.80
N ASP A 319 -18.81 -15.14 7.77
CA ASP A 319 -18.51 -14.31 8.95
C ASP A 319 -17.90 -12.91 8.68
N SER A 320 -17.81 -12.49 7.43
CA SER A 320 -17.31 -11.18 7.04
C SER A 320 -18.35 -10.09 7.26
N ALA A 321 -17.98 -9.05 8.01
CA ALA A 321 -18.69 -7.78 8.06
C ALA A 321 -17.85 -6.66 7.41
N ALA A 322 -17.32 -6.93 6.22
CA ALA A 322 -16.49 -5.98 5.48
C ALA A 322 -17.22 -4.65 5.21
N LYS A 323 -16.52 -3.53 5.42
CA LYS A 323 -17.07 -2.18 5.20
C LYS A 323 -16.18 -1.31 4.34
N HIS A 324 -16.73 -0.74 3.27
CA HIS A 324 -16.06 0.17 2.36
C HIS A 324 -16.85 1.47 2.19
N TYR A 325 -16.17 2.61 2.34
CA TYR A 325 -16.76 3.94 2.27
C TYR A 325 -15.96 4.88 1.37
N ASN A 326 -16.66 5.70 0.60
CA ASN A 326 -16.05 6.76 -0.22
C ASN A 326 -14.97 6.27 -1.19
N SER A 327 -15.15 5.10 -1.78
CA SER A 327 -14.14 4.43 -2.60
C SER A 327 -14.47 4.46 -4.09
N ILE A 328 -13.48 4.15 -4.92
CA ILE A 328 -13.58 3.98 -6.37
C ILE A 328 -13.18 2.56 -6.72
N PHE A 329 -14.07 1.82 -7.36
CA PHE A 329 -13.80 0.47 -7.85
C PHE A 329 -14.04 0.44 -9.36
N THR A 330 -12.99 0.14 -10.13
CA THR A 330 -13.10 0.21 -11.58
C THR A 330 -12.16 -0.73 -12.33
N ASP A 331 -12.47 -0.93 -13.61
CA ASP A 331 -11.58 -1.54 -14.61
C ASP A 331 -11.24 -3.01 -14.31
N PHE A 332 -12.23 -3.77 -13.85
CA PHE A 332 -12.14 -5.22 -13.61
C PHE A 332 -12.68 -5.99 -14.80
N ALA A 333 -11.97 -7.05 -15.19
CA ALA A 333 -12.32 -7.90 -16.33
C ALA A 333 -13.57 -8.75 -16.09
N ASN A 334 -14.15 -8.75 -14.88
CA ASN A 334 -15.34 -9.54 -14.59
C ASN A 334 -16.48 -8.74 -13.94
N ARG A 335 -16.75 -8.97 -12.65
CA ARG A 335 -17.86 -8.36 -11.90
C ARG A 335 -17.33 -7.45 -10.80
N GLY A 336 -18.22 -6.67 -10.18
CA GLY A 336 -17.85 -5.78 -9.08
C GLY A 336 -17.77 -6.48 -7.75
N ILE A 337 -18.79 -7.23 -7.37
CA ILE A 337 -18.85 -7.85 -6.05
C ILE A 337 -19.71 -9.11 -6.06
N LYS A 338 -19.27 -10.11 -5.30
CA LYS A 338 -20.02 -11.29 -4.92
C LYS A 338 -20.16 -11.31 -3.40
N ILE A 339 -21.36 -11.63 -2.91
CA ILE A 339 -21.58 -12.00 -1.51
C ILE A 339 -22.00 -13.46 -1.53
N GLN A 340 -21.09 -14.33 -1.11
CA GLN A 340 -21.24 -15.78 -1.13
C GLN A 340 -22.41 -16.23 -0.26
N ASN A 341 -22.95 -17.42 -0.51
CA ASN A 341 -24.11 -17.93 0.23
C ASN A 341 -23.83 -18.16 1.71
N ASN A 342 -22.59 -18.49 2.06
CA ASN A 342 -22.13 -18.60 3.45
C ASN A 342 -21.95 -17.24 4.15
N ALA A 343 -21.96 -16.13 3.41
CA ALA A 343 -21.98 -14.76 3.93
C ALA A 343 -23.39 -14.16 4.05
N LEU A 344 -24.43 -14.84 3.55
CA LEU A 344 -25.79 -14.30 3.45
C LEU A 344 -26.37 -13.87 4.80
N THR A 345 -26.07 -14.58 5.88
CA THR A 345 -26.55 -14.23 7.23
C THR A 345 -26.01 -12.89 7.70
N ARG A 346 -24.75 -12.57 7.40
CA ARG A 346 -24.13 -11.27 7.68
C ARG A 346 -24.75 -10.17 6.82
N ALA A 347 -24.96 -10.44 5.53
CA ALA A 347 -25.63 -9.49 4.64
C ALA A 347 -27.05 -9.14 5.14
N GLN A 348 -27.84 -10.14 5.54
CA GLN A 348 -29.19 -9.95 6.09
C GLN A 348 -29.20 -9.23 7.44
N ALA A 349 -28.13 -9.37 8.23
CA ALA A 349 -27.94 -8.62 9.47
C ALA A 349 -27.54 -7.15 9.25
N GLY A 350 -27.20 -6.75 8.02
CA GLY A 350 -26.71 -5.41 7.69
C GLY A 350 -25.23 -5.19 8.04
N ASP A 351 -24.49 -6.29 8.24
CA ASP A 351 -23.09 -6.25 8.68
C ASP A 351 -22.15 -5.88 7.53
N ILE A 352 -22.48 -6.27 6.29
CA ILE A 352 -21.70 -5.97 5.09
C ILE A 352 -22.12 -4.61 4.53
N VAL A 353 -21.19 -3.66 4.46
CA VAL A 353 -21.48 -2.27 4.08
C VAL A 353 -20.56 -1.75 2.99
N PHE A 354 -21.05 -1.57 1.78
CA PHE A 354 -20.34 -0.81 0.74
C PHE A 354 -21.12 0.46 0.48
N GLN A 355 -20.75 1.59 1.09
CA GLN A 355 -21.55 2.81 1.05
C GLN A 355 -20.82 3.98 0.38
N ASN A 356 -21.54 4.70 -0.48
CA ASN A 356 -21.07 5.88 -1.18
C ASN A 356 -19.81 5.64 -2.02
N ASN A 357 -19.78 4.53 -2.74
CA ASN A 357 -18.68 4.18 -3.63
C ASN A 357 -19.06 4.42 -5.10
N LEU A 358 -18.05 4.66 -5.94
CA LEU A 358 -18.18 4.66 -7.40
C LEU A 358 -17.82 3.28 -7.96
N TRP A 359 -18.67 2.79 -8.86
CA TRP A 359 -18.51 1.50 -9.54
C TRP A 359 -18.54 1.71 -11.05
N TRP A 360 -17.48 1.34 -11.77
CA TRP A 360 -17.43 1.50 -13.22
C TRP A 360 -16.53 0.48 -13.93
N GLY A 361 -16.86 0.08 -15.15
CA GLY A 361 -15.98 -0.75 -15.98
C GLY A 361 -15.75 -2.16 -15.43
N PHE A 362 -16.79 -2.98 -15.42
CA PHE A 362 -16.74 -4.39 -15.03
C PHE A 362 -17.16 -5.26 -16.22
N GLY A 363 -16.25 -5.98 -16.89
CA GLY A 363 -16.54 -6.46 -18.25
C GLY A 363 -16.62 -7.97 -18.50
N THR A 364 -17.80 -8.59 -18.33
CA THR A 364 -18.12 -9.91 -18.92
C THR A 364 -19.26 -9.91 -19.93
N THR A 365 -19.94 -8.78 -20.12
CA THR A 365 -21.20 -8.72 -20.87
C THR A 365 -21.29 -7.48 -21.76
N ALA A 366 -22.34 -7.42 -22.59
CA ALA A 366 -22.65 -6.27 -23.43
C ALA A 366 -23.01 -4.99 -22.64
N ASN A 367 -23.31 -5.09 -21.34
CA ASN A 367 -23.61 -3.94 -20.48
C ASN A 367 -22.79 -3.98 -19.17
N PRO A 368 -21.49 -3.61 -19.24
CA PRO A 368 -20.56 -3.72 -18.11
C PRO A 368 -20.91 -2.83 -16.90
N ASN A 369 -21.73 -1.80 -17.11
CA ASN A 369 -22.04 -0.77 -16.11
C ASN A 369 -23.50 -0.88 -15.66
N SER A 370 -23.94 -2.08 -15.29
CA SER A 370 -25.30 -2.35 -14.80
C SER A 370 -25.26 -3.12 -13.49
N VAL A 371 -26.27 -2.94 -12.64
CA VAL A 371 -26.37 -3.65 -11.35
C VAL A 371 -26.28 -5.17 -11.56
N THR A 372 -26.97 -5.71 -12.57
CA THR A 372 -26.98 -7.16 -12.87
C THR A 372 -25.61 -7.73 -13.27
N ASN A 373 -24.72 -6.88 -13.78
CA ASN A 373 -23.34 -7.25 -14.09
C ASN A 373 -22.43 -7.05 -12.88
N ILE A 374 -22.52 -5.89 -12.21
CA ILE A 374 -21.65 -5.51 -11.10
C ILE A 374 -21.91 -6.39 -9.87
N ALA A 375 -23.17 -6.59 -9.50
CA ALA A 375 -23.57 -7.43 -8.38
C ALA A 375 -23.79 -8.88 -8.82
N ALA A 376 -23.22 -9.82 -8.07
CA ALA A 376 -23.51 -11.25 -8.15
C ALA A 376 -23.94 -11.82 -6.80
N LEU A 377 -24.68 -12.93 -6.85
CA LEU A 377 -25.23 -13.62 -5.69
C LEU A 377 -26.02 -12.65 -4.80
N ASN A 378 -25.70 -12.55 -3.52
CA ASN A 378 -26.49 -11.85 -2.52
C ASN A 378 -26.13 -10.36 -2.39
N SER A 379 -25.57 -9.72 -3.43
CA SER A 379 -25.01 -8.36 -3.35
C SER A 379 -25.85 -7.24 -3.98
N GLU A 380 -26.98 -7.57 -4.62
CA GLU A 380 -27.83 -6.58 -5.32
C GLU A 380 -28.38 -5.48 -4.39
N PHE A 381 -28.59 -5.79 -3.10
CA PHE A 381 -29.09 -4.84 -2.12
C PHE A 381 -28.18 -3.62 -1.93
N LEU A 382 -26.87 -3.76 -2.17
CA LEU A 382 -25.90 -2.66 -2.08
C LEU A 382 -26.20 -1.53 -3.08
N PHE A 383 -26.88 -1.84 -4.18
CA PHE A 383 -27.18 -0.90 -5.26
C PHE A 383 -28.64 -0.44 -5.26
N THR A 384 -29.53 -1.22 -4.64
CA THR A 384 -30.98 -0.98 -4.67
C THR A 384 -31.54 -0.40 -3.36
N THR A 385 -30.83 -0.58 -2.25
CA THR A 385 -31.28 -0.11 -0.93
C THR A 385 -30.99 1.39 -0.76
N PRO A 386 -32.01 2.23 -0.48
CA PRO A 386 -31.80 3.64 -0.16
C PRO A 386 -30.88 3.81 1.05
N GLY A 387 -29.90 4.71 0.94
CA GLY A 387 -28.93 5.01 2.01
C GLY A 387 -27.52 4.47 1.75
N TYR A 388 -27.38 3.40 0.97
CA TYR A 388 -26.06 2.93 0.52
C TYR A 388 -25.43 3.88 -0.49
N SER A 389 -26.21 4.60 -1.29
CA SER A 389 -25.75 5.70 -2.15
C SER A 389 -24.58 5.36 -3.09
N ASN A 390 -24.42 4.09 -3.46
CA ASN A 390 -23.47 3.67 -4.50
C ASN A 390 -23.90 4.23 -5.85
N ARG A 391 -22.92 4.69 -6.64
CA ARG A 391 -23.17 5.24 -7.98
C ARG A 391 -22.44 4.41 -9.02
N ILE A 392 -23.14 4.09 -10.11
CA ILE A 392 -22.56 3.42 -11.27
C ILE A 392 -22.23 4.50 -12.29
N GLU A 393 -21.09 5.15 -12.11
CA GLU A 393 -20.67 6.31 -12.89
C GLU A 393 -19.16 6.27 -13.12
N ASN A 394 -18.73 6.73 -14.30
CA ASN A 394 -17.31 6.79 -14.63
C ASN A 394 -16.59 7.71 -13.62
N PRO A 395 -15.58 7.21 -12.89
CA PRO A 395 -14.83 8.03 -11.94
C PRO A 395 -13.98 9.11 -12.61
N LEU A 396 -13.86 9.11 -13.94
CA LEU A 396 -13.10 10.09 -14.71
C LEU A 396 -11.67 10.25 -14.15
N LEU A 397 -10.98 9.12 -13.97
CA LEU A 397 -9.57 9.12 -13.56
C LEU A 397 -8.70 9.67 -14.68
N ARG A 398 -7.60 10.34 -14.32
CA ARG A 398 -6.68 10.99 -15.28
C ARG A 398 -5.93 10.00 -16.16
N GLY A 399 -5.62 8.81 -15.64
CA GLY A 399 -4.97 7.76 -16.41
C GLY A 399 -4.94 6.44 -15.66
N ILE A 400 -5.24 5.35 -16.37
CA ILE A 400 -5.00 3.99 -15.90
C ILE A 400 -3.99 3.38 -16.88
N SER A 401 -2.83 2.99 -16.37
CA SER A 401 -1.81 2.29 -17.15
C SER A 401 -1.20 1.16 -16.33
N ARG A 402 -0.95 0.03 -17.01
CA ARG A 402 -0.28 -1.16 -16.47
C ARG A 402 1.08 -1.37 -17.13
N THR A 403 1.59 -0.34 -17.80
CA THR A 403 2.91 -0.32 -18.44
C THR A 403 3.70 0.87 -17.91
N ASN A 404 5.03 0.74 -17.95
CA ASN A 404 6.00 1.76 -17.55
C ASN A 404 6.10 2.92 -18.55
N ASN A 405 4.97 3.53 -18.87
CA ASN A 405 4.83 4.60 -19.86
C ASN A 405 4.46 5.96 -19.25
N LEU A 406 4.63 6.12 -17.93
CA LEU A 406 4.21 7.30 -17.18
C LEU A 406 2.70 7.61 -17.32
N GLY A 407 1.89 6.61 -17.62
CA GLY A 407 0.46 6.76 -17.91
C GLY A 407 -0.47 6.52 -16.71
N LEU A 408 0.04 6.06 -15.58
CA LEU A 408 -0.78 5.80 -14.39
C LEU A 408 -0.96 7.10 -13.59
N ASP A 409 -2.19 7.58 -13.55
CA ASP A 409 -2.63 8.69 -12.70
C ASP A 409 -4.03 8.40 -12.15
N PRO A 410 -4.12 7.68 -11.02
CA PRO A 410 -5.38 7.24 -10.43
C PRO A 410 -6.16 8.36 -9.73
N ARG A 411 -5.74 9.63 -9.87
CA ARG A 411 -6.50 10.77 -9.35
C ARG A 411 -7.73 11.03 -10.20
N PRO A 412 -8.86 11.40 -9.57
CA PRO A 412 -9.99 11.97 -10.30
C PRO A 412 -9.60 13.26 -11.04
N GLN A 413 -10.14 13.46 -12.23
CA GLN A 413 -10.02 14.72 -12.96
C GLN A 413 -11.11 15.72 -12.53
N VAL A 414 -10.95 16.99 -12.94
CA VAL A 414 -11.97 18.03 -12.71
C VAL A 414 -13.31 17.61 -13.34
N GLY A 415 -14.39 17.73 -12.57
CA GLY A 415 -15.73 17.30 -13.00
C GLY A 415 -16.04 15.83 -12.73
N SER A 416 -15.11 15.08 -12.13
CA SER A 416 -15.37 13.71 -11.68
C SER A 416 -16.51 13.65 -10.64
N PRO A 417 -17.39 12.63 -10.71
CA PRO A 417 -18.38 12.36 -9.67
C PRO A 417 -17.75 11.96 -8.32
N ALA A 418 -16.44 11.67 -8.30
CA ALA A 418 -15.68 11.43 -7.09
C ALA A 418 -15.48 12.70 -6.24
N LEU A 419 -15.73 13.88 -6.81
CA LEU A 419 -15.52 15.18 -6.13
C LEU A 419 -16.77 15.71 -5.44
N THR A 420 -17.83 14.90 -5.35
CA THR A 420 -19.12 15.32 -4.81
C THR A 420 -19.75 14.23 -3.94
N GLY A 421 -20.60 14.65 -3.01
CA GLY A 421 -21.42 13.73 -2.21
C GLY A 421 -20.61 12.81 -1.31
N VAL A 422 -19.54 13.29 -0.68
CA VAL A 422 -18.71 12.49 0.24
C VAL A 422 -19.50 12.16 1.51
N PHE A 423 -19.51 10.89 1.88
CA PHE A 423 -20.10 10.42 3.12
C PHE A 423 -19.20 10.83 4.30
N PRO A 424 -19.73 11.43 5.38
CA PRO A 424 -18.92 11.86 6.50
C PRO A 424 -18.08 10.71 7.09
N ALA A 425 -16.77 10.89 7.15
CA ALA A 425 -15.88 9.95 7.84
C ALA A 425 -16.19 9.95 9.34
N GLY A 426 -16.15 8.77 9.98
CA GLY A 426 -16.55 8.54 11.37
C GLY A 426 -15.63 9.14 12.45
N GLY A 427 -14.68 10.01 12.09
CA GLY A 427 -13.65 10.54 13.00
C GLY A 427 -12.57 9.53 13.38
N GLY A 428 -11.72 9.87 14.35
CA GLY A 428 -10.65 9.01 14.84
C GLY A 428 -9.43 8.93 13.90
N VAL A 429 -9.00 7.71 13.57
CA VAL A 429 -7.81 7.42 12.72
C VAL A 429 -8.03 7.86 11.26
N VAL A 430 -9.29 8.01 10.85
CA VAL A 430 -9.66 8.41 9.48
C VAL A 430 -9.50 9.91 9.31
N THR A 431 -8.71 10.33 8.33
CA THR A 431 -8.56 11.74 7.93
C THR A 431 -9.76 12.17 7.10
N PRO A 432 -10.53 13.18 7.52
CA PRO A 432 -11.62 13.69 6.71
C PRO A 432 -11.09 14.27 5.40
N VAL A 433 -11.66 13.83 4.28
CA VAL A 433 -11.39 14.35 2.94
C VAL A 433 -12.71 14.62 2.23
N ASP A 434 -12.68 15.41 1.17
CA ASP A 434 -13.87 15.81 0.39
C ASP A 434 -13.88 15.22 -1.03
N TYR A 435 -13.21 14.08 -1.20
CA TYR A 435 -13.22 13.30 -2.43
C TYR A 435 -13.39 11.80 -2.12
N LEU A 436 -13.84 11.04 -3.12
CA LEU A 436 -13.85 9.58 -3.14
C LEU A 436 -12.54 9.07 -3.75
N GLY A 437 -12.14 7.87 -3.35
CA GLY A 437 -10.91 7.22 -3.81
C GLY A 437 -9.68 7.56 -2.97
N ALA A 438 -8.58 6.86 -3.26
CA ALA A 438 -7.35 6.92 -2.48
C ALA A 438 -6.49 8.18 -2.71
N PHE A 439 -6.80 8.97 -3.73
CA PHE A 439 -5.92 10.05 -4.18
C PHE A 439 -6.64 11.38 -4.22
N ASP A 440 -6.05 12.37 -3.54
CA ASP A 440 -6.49 13.75 -3.63
C ASP A 440 -6.28 14.25 -5.08
N PRO A 441 -7.35 14.67 -5.77
CA PRO A 441 -7.25 15.22 -7.13
C PRO A 441 -6.33 16.45 -7.21
N TYR A 442 -6.11 17.16 -6.12
CA TYR A 442 -5.39 18.43 -6.11
C TYR A 442 -4.02 18.37 -5.44
N SER A 443 -3.58 17.19 -5.02
CA SER A 443 -2.25 16.98 -4.44
C SER A 443 -1.39 16.05 -5.31
N GLY A 444 -0.10 15.98 -5.01
CA GLY A 444 0.81 14.98 -5.58
C GLY A 444 0.30 13.56 -5.33
N LEU A 445 0.74 12.62 -6.17
CA LEU A 445 0.50 11.19 -5.90
C LEU A 445 1.31 10.82 -4.65
N TRP A 446 0.65 10.43 -3.56
CA TRP A 446 1.35 10.02 -2.33
C TRP A 446 2.20 8.75 -2.51
N ILE A 447 1.97 8.01 -3.60
CA ILE A 447 2.79 6.87 -4.03
C ILE A 447 4.04 7.30 -4.81
N ASP A 448 4.21 8.58 -5.16
CA ASP A 448 5.37 9.04 -5.91
C ASP A 448 6.64 9.16 -5.03
N GLY A 449 7.80 8.86 -5.60
CA GLY A 449 9.12 8.99 -4.99
C GLY A 449 9.65 7.75 -4.27
N TRP A 450 8.79 6.89 -3.73
CA TRP A 450 9.22 5.80 -2.83
C TRP A 450 8.76 4.40 -3.24
N THR A 451 7.79 4.31 -4.14
CA THR A 451 7.23 3.04 -4.63
C THR A 451 8.03 2.50 -5.81
N ALA A 452 7.96 1.18 -6.03
CA ALA A 452 8.31 0.52 -7.28
C ALA A 452 7.51 1.11 -8.45
N LEU A 453 6.22 1.41 -8.28
CA LEU A 453 5.43 2.09 -9.31
C LEU A 453 6.03 3.43 -9.78
N SER A 454 6.53 4.25 -8.84
CA SER A 454 7.23 5.49 -9.15
C SER A 454 8.57 5.22 -9.81
N HIS A 455 9.40 4.39 -9.17
CA HIS A 455 10.77 4.11 -9.60
C HIS A 455 10.82 3.46 -11.00
N TYR A 456 9.90 2.55 -11.28
CA TYR A 456 9.81 1.81 -12.53
C TYR A 456 9.05 2.56 -13.64
N GLY A 457 8.69 3.84 -13.42
CA GLY A 457 8.16 4.71 -14.47
C GLY A 457 6.70 4.46 -14.86
N PHE A 458 5.87 3.95 -13.94
CA PHE A 458 4.43 3.83 -14.20
C PHE A 458 3.71 5.16 -14.01
N LEU A 459 4.10 5.93 -13.00
CA LEU A 459 3.36 7.10 -12.56
C LEU A 459 3.51 8.30 -13.49
N SER A 460 2.41 9.02 -13.67
CA SER A 460 2.42 10.26 -14.43
C SER A 460 3.18 11.37 -13.73
N THR A 461 3.99 12.11 -14.49
CA THR A 461 4.73 13.29 -14.04
C THR A 461 3.91 14.60 -14.18
N ASN A 462 2.64 14.50 -14.55
CA ASN A 462 1.78 15.65 -14.79
C ASN A 462 1.65 16.54 -13.55
N ALA A 463 1.99 17.82 -13.72
CA ALA A 463 1.93 18.83 -12.68
C ALA A 463 0.52 18.95 -12.10
N VAL A 464 0.43 19.05 -10.78
CA VAL A 464 -0.84 19.22 -10.05
C VAL A 464 -1.02 20.69 -9.74
N SER A 465 -2.25 21.19 -9.90
CA SER A 465 -2.63 22.47 -9.30
C SER A 465 -2.99 22.24 -7.82
N PRO A 466 -2.26 22.82 -6.86
CA PRO A 466 -2.53 22.63 -5.44
C PRO A 466 -3.92 23.13 -5.04
N LYS A 467 -4.59 22.44 -4.13
CA LYS A 467 -5.81 22.95 -3.50
C LYS A 467 -5.47 24.08 -2.54
N PHE A 468 -6.19 25.18 -2.66
CA PHE A 468 -6.20 26.20 -1.63
C PHE A 468 -7.13 25.79 -0.48
N GLN A 469 -6.58 25.75 0.73
CA GLN A 469 -7.33 25.82 1.97
C GLN A 469 -7.54 27.29 2.33
N LEU A 470 -8.79 27.70 2.46
CA LEU A 470 -9.16 29.05 2.82
C LEU A 470 -9.58 29.10 4.30
N ALA A 471 -8.91 29.92 5.09
CA ALA A 471 -9.34 30.24 6.45
C ALA A 471 -9.38 31.75 6.66
N VAL A 472 -10.29 32.20 7.53
CA VAL A 472 -10.41 33.60 7.93
C VAL A 472 -10.04 33.70 9.40
N GLY A 473 -9.06 34.54 9.74
CA GLY A 473 -8.61 34.70 11.11
C GLY A 473 -7.75 35.94 11.32
N ALA A 474 -7.93 36.62 12.46
CA ALA A 474 -7.16 37.81 12.84
C ALA A 474 -7.14 38.95 11.80
N GLY A 475 -8.25 39.15 11.07
CA GLY A 475 -8.35 40.18 10.04
C GLY A 475 -7.70 39.83 8.70
N ASN A 476 -7.19 38.61 8.55
CA ASN A 476 -6.56 38.11 7.33
C ASN A 476 -7.35 36.96 6.70
N ILE A 477 -7.24 36.87 5.38
CA ILE A 477 -7.45 35.67 4.60
C ILE A 477 -6.15 34.86 4.65
N ASN A 478 -6.25 33.62 5.11
CA ASN A 478 -5.19 32.65 5.14
C ASN A 478 -5.40 31.66 3.99
N LEU A 479 -4.49 31.66 3.02
CA LEU A 479 -4.45 30.75 1.87
C LEU A 479 -3.37 29.70 2.14
N GLY A 480 -3.78 28.53 2.63
CA GLY A 480 -2.92 27.37 2.79
C GLY A 480 -2.90 26.52 1.52
N PHE A 481 -1.76 25.95 1.14
CA PHE A 481 -1.69 24.95 0.07
C PHE A 481 -0.48 24.02 0.26
N GLY A 482 -0.60 22.78 -0.18
CA GLY A 482 0.52 21.84 -0.19
C GLY A 482 1.55 22.18 -1.26
N THR A 483 2.83 21.96 -0.96
CA THR A 483 3.91 22.08 -1.95
C THR A 483 4.53 20.72 -2.23
N THR A 484 5.09 20.56 -3.42
CA THR A 484 5.86 19.39 -3.83
C THR A 484 7.33 19.76 -3.85
N LEU A 485 8.19 18.91 -3.29
CA LEU A 485 9.63 19.13 -3.23
C LEU A 485 10.19 19.40 -4.64
N GLY A 486 10.93 20.50 -4.78
CA GLY A 486 11.61 20.87 -6.03
C GLY A 486 10.71 21.52 -7.10
N LYS A 487 9.39 21.58 -6.90
CA LYS A 487 8.49 22.30 -7.83
C LYS A 487 8.49 23.79 -7.53
N THR A 488 8.48 24.62 -8.57
CA THR A 488 8.39 26.08 -8.41
C THR A 488 6.93 26.50 -8.37
N TYR A 489 6.62 27.53 -7.58
CA TYR A 489 5.28 28.06 -7.40
C TYR A 489 5.33 29.59 -7.44
N GLN A 490 4.33 30.21 -8.06
CA GLN A 490 4.14 31.67 -8.07
C GLN A 490 2.70 31.99 -7.68
N LEU A 491 2.52 32.63 -6.52
CA LEU A 491 1.21 33.14 -6.12
C LEU A 491 0.90 34.42 -6.90
N GLN A 492 -0.34 34.56 -7.35
CA GLN A 492 -0.83 35.76 -8.01
C GLN A 492 -2.18 36.19 -7.43
N SER A 493 -2.46 37.49 -7.50
CA SER A 493 -3.79 38.02 -7.19
C SER A 493 -4.33 38.91 -8.31
N SER A 494 -5.65 39.12 -8.29
CA SER A 494 -6.36 39.95 -9.25
C SER A 494 -7.54 40.65 -8.57
N GLY A 495 -7.86 41.86 -9.02
CA GLY A 495 -9.10 42.56 -8.64
C GLY A 495 -10.27 42.34 -9.61
N ASP A 496 -9.99 41.81 -10.81
CA ASP A 496 -10.94 41.79 -11.94
C ASP A 496 -10.99 40.45 -12.70
N LEU A 497 -10.24 39.43 -12.25
CA LEU A 497 -10.00 38.13 -12.89
C LEU A 497 -9.30 38.18 -14.27
N LYS A 498 -8.97 39.37 -14.78
CA LYS A 498 -8.35 39.57 -16.09
C LYS A 498 -6.87 39.88 -15.97
N THR A 499 -6.53 40.76 -15.04
CA THR A 499 -5.18 41.26 -14.83
C THR A 499 -4.64 40.64 -13.54
N TRP A 500 -3.54 39.91 -13.65
CA TRP A 500 -2.96 39.17 -12.53
C TRP A 500 -1.59 39.74 -12.18
N ALA A 501 -1.37 40.00 -10.90
CA ALA A 501 -0.11 40.49 -10.36
C ALA A 501 0.53 39.41 -9.47
N ASN A 502 1.86 39.32 -9.51
CA ASN A 502 2.61 38.41 -8.66
C ASN A 502 2.57 38.88 -7.20
N GLU A 503 2.22 37.97 -6.30
CA GLU A 503 2.31 38.16 -4.86
C GLU A 503 3.66 37.58 -4.39
N GLY A 504 4.70 38.43 -4.40
CA GLY A 504 6.07 38.03 -4.07
C GLY A 504 6.80 37.30 -5.19
N ALA A 505 8.01 36.83 -4.89
CA ALA A 505 8.84 36.07 -5.82
C ALA A 505 8.38 34.60 -5.94
N PRO A 506 8.67 33.92 -7.05
CA PRO A 506 8.51 32.47 -7.13
C PRO A 506 9.33 31.78 -6.05
N PHE A 507 8.84 30.67 -5.53
CA PHE A 507 9.55 29.85 -4.54
C PHE A 507 9.54 28.38 -4.95
N VAL A 508 10.50 27.61 -4.45
CA VAL A 508 10.59 26.16 -4.65
C VAL A 508 9.96 25.47 -3.46
N GLY A 509 9.01 24.57 -3.70
CA GLY A 509 8.38 23.76 -2.67
C GLY A 509 9.38 22.83 -1.99
N ASP A 510 9.19 22.64 -0.70
CA ASP A 510 10.00 21.78 0.17
C ASP A 510 9.23 20.53 0.62
N GLY A 511 8.01 20.33 0.11
CA GLY A 511 7.13 19.24 0.52
C GLY A 511 6.26 19.57 1.74
N GLN A 512 6.43 20.74 2.37
CA GLN A 512 5.61 21.18 3.49
C GLN A 512 4.43 22.06 3.03
N PRO A 513 3.32 22.11 3.80
CA PRO A 513 2.25 23.06 3.56
C PRO A 513 2.75 24.50 3.69
N MET A 514 2.42 25.34 2.72
CA MET A 514 2.69 26.77 2.76
C MET A 514 1.44 27.56 3.11
N LEU A 515 1.65 28.68 3.81
CA LEU A 515 0.61 29.59 4.23
C LEU A 515 0.91 31.00 3.70
N PHE A 516 0.00 31.53 2.90
CA PHE A 516 0.00 32.94 2.52
C PHE A 516 -1.09 33.69 3.27
N GLN A 517 -0.77 34.85 3.83
CA GLN A 517 -1.72 35.69 4.53
C GLN A 517 -1.93 36.99 3.75
N ALA A 518 -3.18 37.34 3.51
CA ALA A 518 -3.54 38.64 2.96
C ALA A 518 -4.57 39.35 3.86
N PRO A 519 -4.45 40.66 4.06
CA PRO A 519 -5.43 41.41 4.83
C PRO A 519 -6.81 41.38 4.15
N ILE A 520 -7.86 41.23 4.95
CA ILE A 520 -9.24 41.30 4.46
C ILE A 520 -9.55 42.76 4.12
N ASN A 521 -9.89 43.01 2.86
CA ASN A 521 -10.47 44.27 2.44
C ASN A 521 -11.95 44.07 2.13
N TYR A 522 -12.82 44.61 3.01
CA TYR A 522 -14.28 44.47 2.88
C TYR A 522 -14.90 45.31 1.75
N GLN A 523 -14.12 46.14 1.06
CA GLN A 523 -14.63 47.09 0.05
C GLN A 523 -14.51 46.57 -1.39
N THR A 524 -13.67 45.57 -1.65
CA THR A 524 -13.35 45.12 -3.01
C THR A 524 -13.14 43.61 -3.09
N ASN A 525 -13.67 42.98 -4.13
CA ASN A 525 -13.35 41.58 -4.43
C ASN A 525 -11.85 41.45 -4.76
N ARG A 526 -11.22 40.40 -4.21
CA ARG A 526 -9.85 40.02 -4.56
C ARG A 526 -9.81 38.52 -4.80
N TYR A 527 -9.17 38.15 -5.90
CA TYR A 527 -9.04 36.78 -6.37
C TYR A 527 -7.58 36.36 -6.27
N TYR A 528 -7.34 35.09 -5.97
CA TYR A 528 -5.99 34.52 -5.85
C TYR A 528 -5.88 33.26 -6.69
N ARG A 529 -4.69 33.02 -7.24
CA ARG A 529 -4.34 31.77 -7.93
C ARG A 529 -2.89 31.42 -7.68
N LEU A 530 -2.57 30.13 -7.72
CA LEU A 530 -1.21 29.63 -7.68
C LEU A 530 -0.86 29.16 -9.09
N ILE A 531 0.26 29.64 -9.61
CA ILE A 531 0.85 29.13 -10.84
C ILE A 531 1.92 28.13 -10.47
N VAL A 532 1.85 26.94 -11.05
CA VAL A 532 2.92 25.93 -11.03
C VAL A 532 3.50 25.92 -12.44
N PRO A 533 4.67 26.56 -12.67
CA PRO A 533 5.27 26.69 -13.99
C PRO A 533 5.68 25.37 -14.63
#